data_AF-A0A3D4TSR9-F1
#
_entry.id   AF-A0A3D4TSR9-F1
#
_cell.length_a   1.000
_cell.length_b   1.000
_cell.length_c   1.000
_cell.angle_alpha   90.00
_cell.angle_beta   90.00
_cell.angle_gamma   90.00
#
_symmetry.space_group_name_H-M   'P 1'
#
loop_
_entity.id
_entity.type
_entity.pdbx_description
1 polymer ?
#
loop_
_entity_poly.entity_id
_entity_poly.type
_entity_poly.pdbx_seq_one_letter_code
_entity_poly.pdbx_strand_id
1 'polypeptide(L)'
;MRRQRYVYNRAAANLRRRTSSSIALVINDLSNPFFAEFASGVDEALGGRGYVTLLGSTGESPERQQAVLSTLMEHTPAGLILS
;
A
#
# COMPACT_ATOMS: atom_id res chain seq x y z
N MET A 1 36.89 6.50 -3.50
CA MET A 1 36.06 6.38 -2.27
C MET A 1 35.00 5.28 -2.45
N ARG A 2 35.34 4.02 -2.17
CA ARG A 2 34.37 2.91 -2.12
C ARG A 2 34.49 2.27 -0.73
N ARG A 3 33.53 2.48 0.19
CA ARG A 3 33.29 1.61 1.38
C ARG A 3 32.20 2.06 2.36
N GLN A 4 31.07 2.57 1.91
CA GLN A 4 29.88 2.54 2.77
C GLN A 4 28.80 1.80 2.01
N ARG A 5 28.39 0.63 2.51
CA ARG A 5 27.14 -0.05 2.12
C ARG A 5 25.98 0.82 2.62
N TYR A 6 25.87 2.02 2.06
CA TYR A 6 24.79 2.93 2.38
C TYR A 6 23.55 2.39 1.70
N VAL A 7 22.73 1.67 2.47
CA VAL A 7 21.39 1.32 2.05
C VAL A 7 20.56 2.57 2.30
N TYR A 8 20.16 3.25 1.21
CA TYR A 8 19.33 4.44 1.29
C TYR A 8 18.03 4.10 2.04
N ASN A 9 17.89 4.64 3.24
CA ASN A 9 16.70 4.44 4.04
C ASN A 9 15.59 5.35 3.51
N ARG A 10 14.78 4.82 2.59
CA ARG A 10 13.63 5.53 2.02
C ARG A 10 12.65 5.98 3.11
N ALA A 11 12.47 5.22 4.19
CA ALA A 11 11.59 5.60 5.29
C ALA A 11 12.06 6.89 5.99
N ALA A 12 13.36 7.06 6.23
CA ALA A 12 13.93 8.28 6.82
C ALA A 12 13.84 9.50 5.87
N ALA A 13 14.00 9.29 4.56
CA ALA A 13 13.84 10.35 3.56
C ALA A 13 12.39 10.81 3.42
N ASN A 14 11.44 9.87 3.46
CA ASN A 14 10.00 10.12 3.41
C ASN A 14 9.50 10.83 4.67
N LEU A 15 10.01 10.45 5.85
CA LEU A 15 9.74 11.13 7.11
C LEU A 15 10.15 12.61 7.07
N ARG A 16 11.33 12.90 6.50
CA ARG A 16 11.84 14.27 6.34
C ARG A 16 11.03 15.10 5.33
N ARG A 17 10.39 14.47 4.35
CA ARG A 17 9.58 15.14 3.32
C ARG A 17 8.09 15.21 3.64
N ARG A 18 7.61 14.56 4.71
CA ARG A 18 6.17 14.29 4.96
C ARG A 18 5.48 13.61 3.77
N THR A 19 6.24 12.91 2.94
CA THR A 19 5.71 12.20 1.77
C THR A 19 5.51 10.75 2.14
N SER A 20 4.27 10.30 2.20
CA SER A 20 4.01 8.88 2.33
C SER A 20 4.38 8.16 1.03
N SER A 21 5.03 7.01 1.16
CA SER A 21 5.38 6.15 0.02
C SER A 21 4.51 4.91 -0.05
N SER A 22 3.42 4.86 0.71
CA SER A 22 2.46 3.77 0.67
C SER A 22 1.15 4.21 0.03
N ILE A 23 0.49 3.30 -0.67
CA ILE A 23 -0.87 3.46 -1.16
C ILE A 23 -1.70 2.34 -0.56
N ALA A 24 -2.83 2.67 0.06
CA ALA A 24 -3.76 1.68 0.57
C ALA A 24 -4.64 1.16 -0.56
N LEU A 25 -4.78 -0.16 -0.66
CA LEU A 25 -5.68 -0.84 -1.57
C LEU A 25 -6.62 -1.71 -0.76
N VAL A 26 -7.91 -1.39 -0.79
CA VAL A 26 -8.97 -2.17 -0.14
C VAL A 26 -9.82 -2.83 -1.21
N ILE A 27 -9.94 -4.15 -1.15
CA ILE A 27 -10.69 -4.98 -2.09
C ILE A 27 -11.73 -5.82 -1.36
N ASN A 28 -12.80 -6.20 -2.07
CA ASN A 28 -13.89 -6.99 -1.50
C ASN A 28 -13.45 -8.40 -1.09
N ASP A 29 -12.81 -9.14 -2.00
CA ASP A 29 -12.38 -10.51 -1.71
C ASP A 29 -11.12 -10.88 -2.49
N LEU A 30 -10.02 -11.13 -1.78
CA LEU A 30 -8.76 -11.61 -2.37
C LEU A 30 -8.87 -13.04 -2.95
N SER A 31 -9.87 -13.81 -2.54
CA SER A 31 -10.11 -15.17 -3.06
C SER A 31 -10.65 -15.15 -4.49
N ASN A 32 -11.22 -14.02 -4.93
CA ASN A 32 -11.68 -13.84 -6.29
C ASN A 32 -10.48 -13.55 -7.23
N PRO A 33 -10.25 -14.36 -8.27
CA PRO A 33 -9.13 -14.18 -9.20
C PRO A 33 -9.07 -12.79 -9.85
N PHE A 34 -10.22 -12.16 -10.10
CA PHE A 34 -10.28 -10.80 -10.63
C PHE A 34 -9.58 -9.78 -9.71
N PHE A 35 -9.83 -9.85 -8.40
CA PHE A 35 -9.23 -8.93 -7.44
C PHE A 35 -7.76 -9.25 -7.17
N ALA A 36 -7.35 -10.52 -7.25
CA ALA A 36 -5.94 -10.90 -7.16
C ALA A 36 -5.13 -10.34 -8.35
N GLU A 37 -5.66 -10.44 -9.57
CA GLU A 37 -5.04 -9.86 -10.77
C GLU A 37 -5.02 -8.33 -10.70
N PHE A 38 -6.13 -7.71 -10.28
CA PHE A 38 -6.21 -6.27 -10.07
C PHE A 38 -5.18 -5.77 -9.04
N ALA A 39 -5.09 -6.42 -7.88
CA ALA A 39 -4.11 -6.07 -6.85
C ALA A 39 -2.68 -6.23 -7.35
N SER A 40 -2.39 -7.27 -8.13
CA SER A 40 -1.07 -7.48 -8.72
C SER A 40 -0.73 -6.37 -9.73
N GLY A 41 -1.66 -6.00 -10.59
CA GLY A 41 -1.46 -4.92 -11.57
C GLY A 41 -1.29 -3.55 -10.92
N VAL A 42 -2.03 -3.28 -9.84
CA VAL A 42 -1.86 -2.07 -9.03
C VAL A 42 -0.47 -2.06 -8.38
N ASP A 43 -0.04 -3.17 -7.79
CA ASP A 43 1.26 -3.25 -7.13
C ASP A 43 2.42 -3.05 -8.11
N GLU A 44 2.36 -3.64 -9.30
CA GLU A 44 3.36 -3.43 -10.34
C GLU A 44 3.43 -1.97 -10.81
N ALA A 45 2.27 -1.35 -11.08
CA ALA A 45 2.19 0.04 -11.54
C ALA A 45 2.69 1.04 -10.48
N LEU A 46 2.40 0.78 -9.21
CA LEU A 46 2.84 1.61 -8.08
C LEU A 46 4.30 1.36 -7.72
N GLY A 47 4.74 0.10 -7.74
CA GLY A 47 6.13 -0.30 -7.51
C GLY A 47 7.09 0.32 -8.52
N GLY A 48 6.70 0.37 -9.80
CA GLY A 48 7.44 1.09 -10.85
C GLY A 48 7.62 2.59 -10.58
N ARG A 49 6.76 3.18 -9.74
CA ARG A 49 6.82 4.59 -9.31
C ARG A 49 7.45 4.78 -7.93
N GLY A 50 7.90 3.70 -7.30
CA GLY A 50 8.56 3.72 -5.99
C GLY A 50 7.62 3.77 -4.78
N TYR A 51 6.33 3.50 -4.99
CA TYR A 51 5.35 3.32 -3.93
C TYR A 51 5.28 1.85 -3.48
N VAL A 52 4.74 1.62 -2.28
CA VAL A 52 4.46 0.30 -1.71
C VAL A 52 2.95 0.17 -1.52
N THR A 53 2.37 -0.95 -1.91
CA THR A 53 0.93 -1.20 -1.73
C THR A 53 0.66 -1.79 -0.36
N LEU A 54 -0.32 -1.25 0.36
CA LEU A 54 -0.88 -1.82 1.59
C LEU A 54 -2.24 -2.43 1.27
N LEU A 55 -2.30 -3.75 1.15
CA LEU A 55 -3.50 -4.47 0.73
C LEU A 55 -4.37 -4.88 1.93
N GLY A 56 -5.68 -4.66 1.83
CA GLY A 56 -6.68 -5.15 2.77
C GLY A 56 -7.87 -5.79 2.05
N SER A 57 -8.28 -6.98 2.51
CA SER A 57 -9.46 -7.69 2.00
C SER A 57 -10.59 -7.62 3.02
N THR A 58 -11.80 -7.27 2.58
CA THR A 58 -12.97 -7.05 3.45
C THR A 58 -13.85 -8.29 3.61
N GLY A 59 -13.69 -9.29 2.74
CA GLY A 59 -14.53 -10.49 2.72
C GLY A 59 -16.01 -10.17 2.56
N GLU A 60 -16.34 -9.14 1.78
CA GLU A 60 -17.71 -8.63 1.54
C GLU A 60 -18.46 -8.13 2.80
N SER A 61 -17.77 -7.92 3.93
CA SER A 61 -18.38 -7.36 5.14
C SER A 61 -18.11 -5.84 5.24
N PRO A 62 -19.16 -5.00 5.27
CA PRO A 62 -19.02 -3.55 5.49
C PRO A 62 -18.35 -3.21 6.82
N GLU A 63 -18.61 -3.99 7.87
CA GLU A 63 -18.01 -3.80 9.19
C GLU A 63 -16.50 -4.05 9.13
N ARG A 64 -16.10 -5.11 8.43
CA ARG A 64 -14.70 -5.46 8.23
C ARG A 64 -14.00 -4.45 7.32
N GLN A 65 -14.68 -3.94 6.29
CA GLN A 65 -14.19 -2.87 5.44
C GLN A 65 -13.81 -1.63 6.24
N GLN A 66 -14.69 -1.18 7.14
CA GLN A 66 -14.41 -0.02 7.96
C GLN A 66 -13.22 -0.26 8.91
N ALA A 67 -13.12 -1.44 9.50
CA ALA A 67 -11.99 -1.79 10.38
C ALA A 67 -10.66 -1.81 9.61
N VAL A 68 -10.62 -2.48 8.45
CA VAL A 68 -9.44 -2.56 7.58
C VAL A 68 -9.04 -1.18 7.09
N LEU A 69 -10.01 -0.37 6.67
CA LEU A 69 -9.77 1.00 6.23
C LEU A 69 -9.14 1.84 7.35
N SER A 70 -9.70 1.78 8.57
CA SER A 70 -9.15 2.49 9.73
C SER A 70 -7.70 2.10 10.00
N THR A 71 -7.39 0.80 10.02
CA THR A 71 -6.02 0.31 10.23
C THR A 71 -5.06 0.77 9.12
N LEU A 72 -5.49 0.75 7.86
CA LEU A 72 -4.66 1.22 6.76
C LEU A 72 -4.41 2.73 6.82
N MET A 73 -5.41 3.51 7.27
CA MET A 73 -5.29 4.95 7.43
C MET A 73 -4.33 5.35 8.56
N GLU A 74 -4.15 4.52 9.60
CA GLU A 74 -3.15 4.74 10.67
C GLU A 74 -1.71 4.76 10.13
N HIS A 75 -1.45 4.06 9.01
CA HIS A 75 -0.17 4.09 8.32
C HIS A 75 0.04 5.36 7.47
N THR A 76 -0.93 6.29 7.46
CA THR A 76 -0.90 7.55 6.69
C THR A 76 -0.48 7.34 5.23
N PRO A 77 -1.23 6.54 4.45
CA PRO A 77 -0.90 6.32 3.05
C PRO A 77 -1.04 7.63 2.25
N ALA A 78 -0.31 7.73 1.14
CA ALA A 78 -0.40 8.86 0.22
C ALA A 78 -1.71 8.86 -0.58
N GLY A 79 -2.40 7.73 -0.63
CA GLY A 79 -3.67 7.57 -1.34
C GLY A 79 -4.37 6.26 -0.96
N LEU A 80 -5.63 6.17 -1.36
CA LEU A 80 -6.51 5.03 -1.13
C LEU A 80 -7.17 4.63 -2.45
N ILE A 81 -7.21 3.33 -2.72
CA ILE A 81 -8.00 2.69 -3.77
C ILE A 81 -9.01 1.79 -3.07
N LEU A 82 -10.29 1.98 -3.37
CA LEU A 82 -11.40 1.18 -2.83
C LEU A 82 -12.15 0.54 -4.01
N SER A 83 -12.41 -0.77 -3.90
CA SER A 83 -13.20 -1.53 -4.87
C SER A 83 -14.29 -2.34 -4.20
#